data_AF-A0A819J9J1-F1
#
_entry.id   AF-A0A819J9J1-F1
#
_cell.length_a   1.000
_cell.length_b   1.000
_cell.length_c   1.000
_cell.angle_alpha   90.00
_cell.angle_beta   90.00
_cell.angle_gamma   90.00
#
_symmetry.space_group_name_H-M   'P 1'
#
loop_
_entity.id
_entity.type
_entity.pdbx_description
1 polymer ?
#
loop_
_entity_poly.entity_id
_entity_poly.type
_entity_poly.pdbx_seq_one_letter_code
_entity_poly.pdbx_strand_id
1 'polypeptide(L)' 'MGTVNSTEEMTKPLISYMKLITLAIRNSPDQKCTLYGIYQYIMDHYPYYRKNQAEWKNSIRHNLSLDEFFVKVARDDKQP' A
#
# COMPACT_ATOMS: atom_id res chain seq x y z
N MET A 1 -26.40 14.74 -9.88
CA MET A 1 -25.17 14.98 -9.11
C MET A 1 -25.20 14.03 -7.92
N GLY A 2 -24.45 12.92 -7.99
CA GLY A 2 -24.50 11.88 -6.96
C GLY A 2 -23.73 12.33 -5.73
N THR A 3 -24.43 12.45 -4.60
CA THR A 3 -23.83 12.57 -3.27
C THR A 3 -23.31 11.19 -2.86
N VAL A 4 -22.04 10.89 -3.16
CA VAL A 4 -21.38 9.71 -2.60
C VAL A 4 -21.12 9.96 -1.11
N ASN A 5 -21.65 9.07 -0.27
CA ASN A 5 -21.65 9.17 1.18
C ASN A 5 -20.22 9.17 1.74
N SER A 6 -19.84 10.23 2.45
CA SER A 6 -18.52 10.39 3.11
C SER A 6 -18.21 9.32 4.17
N THR A 7 -19.18 8.47 4.52
CA THR A 7 -19.03 7.38 5.50
C THR A 7 -18.42 6.12 4.91
N GLU A 8 -18.63 5.82 3.61
CA GLU A 8 -18.12 4.59 2.98
C GLU A 8 -16.59 4.65 2.78
N GLU A 9 -16.03 5.84 2.49
CA GLU A 9 -14.57 6.05 2.34
C GLU A 9 -13.78 5.80 3.62
N MET A 10 -14.46 5.84 4.78
CA MET A 10 -13.88 5.60 6.11
C MET A 10 -14.10 4.17 6.62
N THR A 11 -14.59 3.26 5.77
CA THR A 11 -14.69 1.84 6.14
C THR A 11 -13.46 1.07 5.69
N LYS A 12 -13.06 0.04 6.44
CA LYS A 12 -11.93 -0.81 6.08
C LYS A 12 -12.27 -1.53 4.76
N PRO A 13 -11.48 -1.34 3.69
CA PRO A 13 -11.72 -2.08 2.45
C PRO A 13 -11.63 -3.58 2.69
N LEU A 14 -12.52 -4.37 2.05
CA LEU A 14 -12.48 -5.85 2.07
C LEU A 14 -11.36 -6.42 1.19
N ILE A 15 -10.22 -5.73 1.17
CA ILE A 15 -9.05 -6.02 0.34
C ILE A 15 -7.91 -6.44 1.27
N SER A 16 -7.30 -7.59 1.00
CA SER A 16 -6.17 -8.08 1.78
C SER A 16 -4.93 -7.19 1.62
N TYR A 17 -4.04 -7.19 2.61
CA TYR A 17 -2.77 -6.45 2.52
C TYR A 17 -1.91 -6.90 1.34
N MET A 18 -1.86 -8.21 1.05
CA MET A 18 -1.20 -8.77 -0.14
C MET A 18 -1.75 -8.13 -1.44
N LYS A 19 -3.07 -7.97 -1.55
CA LYS A 19 -3.68 -7.32 -2.72
C LYS A 19 -3.37 -5.82 -2.78
N LEU A 20 -3.37 -5.11 -1.65
CA LEU A 20 -3.00 -3.69 -1.59
C LEU A 20 -1.54 -3.46 -2.03
N ILE A 21 -0.62 -4.29 -1.53
CA ILE A 21 0.80 -4.25 -1.92
C ILE A 21 0.94 -4.52 -3.42
N THR A 22 0.25 -5.55 -3.92
CA THR A 22 0.26 -5.89 -5.35
C THR A 22 -0.21 -4.73 -6.22
N LEU A 23 -1.28 -4.04 -5.81
CA LEU A 23 -1.79 -2.87 -6.54
C LEU A 23 -0.78 -1.72 -6.54
N ALA A 24 -0.16 -1.42 -5.39
CA ALA A 24 0.86 -0.37 -5.30
C ALA A 24 2.07 -0.66 -6.21
N ILE A 25 2.54 -1.90 -6.24
CA ILE A 25 3.66 -2.31 -7.09
C ILE A 25 3.27 -2.23 -8.58
N ARG A 26 2.10 -2.74 -8.98
CA ARG A 26 1.65 -2.71 -10.38
C ARG A 26 1.40 -1.31 -10.93
N ASN A 27 1.06 -0.34 -10.08
CA ASN A 27 0.86 1.06 -10.46
C ASN A 27 2.16 1.86 -10.44
N SER A 28 3.31 1.27 -10.07
CA SER A 28 4.60 1.93 -10.18
C SER A 28 5.20 1.76 -11.59
N PRO A 29 5.88 2.79 -12.15
CA PRO A 29 6.42 2.74 -13.51
C PRO A 29 7.31 1.53 -13.80
N ASP A 30 8.15 1.15 -12.83
CA ASP A 30 9.13 0.06 -12.98
C ASP A 30 8.65 -1.27 -12.39
N GLN A 31 7.37 -1.37 -12.03
CA GLN A 31 6.80 -2.52 -11.30
C GLN A 31 7.59 -2.86 -10.02
N LYS A 32 8.18 -1.83 -9.40
CA LYS A 32 8.92 -1.89 -8.14
C LYS A 32 8.54 -0.66 -7.34
N CYS A 33 8.23 -0.87 -6.07
CA CYS A 33 7.82 0.21 -5.19
C CYS A 33 8.62 0.17 -3.89
N THR A 34 9.00 1.34 -3.39
CA THR A 34 9.59 1.44 -2.06
C THR A 34 8.52 1.21 -0.99
N LEU A 35 8.93 0.82 0.22
CA LEU A 35 8.01 0.68 1.35
C LEU A 35 7.17 1.95 1.60
N TYR A 36 7.82 3.12 1.51
CA TYR A 36 7.13 4.40 1.62
C TYR A 36 6.15 4.65 0.47
N GLY A 37 6.51 4.29 -0.76
CA GLY A 37 5.61 4.38 -1.92
C GLY A 37 4.36 3.52 -1.76
N ILE A 38 4.49 2.31 -1.20
CA ILE A 38 3.34 1.44 -0.87
C ILE A 38 2.43 2.14 0.15
N TYR A 39 3.01 2.78 1.17
CA TYR A 39 2.23 3.51 2.17
C TYR A 39 1.44 4.68 1.55
N GLN A 40 2.09 5.48 0.71
CA GLN A 40 1.46 6.61 0.02
C GLN A 40 0.32 6.14 -0.88
N TYR A 41 0.59 5.15 -1.75
CA TYR A 41 -0.43 4.58 -2.63
C TYR A 41 -1.69 4.14 -1.86
N ILE A 42 -1.52 3.42 -0.74
CA ILE A 42 -2.65 2.96 0.08
C ILE A 42 -3.42 4.14 0.68
N MET A 43 -2.74 5.16 1.21
CA MET A 43 -3.41 6.32 1.83
C MET A 43 -4.12 7.22 0.81
N ASP A 44 -3.61 7.28 -0.42
CA ASP A 44 -4.20 8.09 -1.50
C ASP A 44 -5.47 7.45 -2.03
N HIS A 45 -5.48 6.12 -2.19
CA HIS A 45 -6.61 5.38 -2.78
C HIS A 45 -7.64 4.92 -1.75
N TYR A 46 -7.24 4.75 -0.50
CA TYR A 46 -8.10 4.19 0.55
C TYR A 46 -8.00 5.08 1.82
N PRO A 47 -8.82 6.14 1.91
CA PRO A 47 -8.74 7.14 2.98
C PRO A 47 -8.84 6.57 4.40
N TYR A 48 -9.50 5.43 4.59
CA TYR A 48 -9.50 4.65 5.83
C TYR A 48 -8.10 4.50 6.47
N TYR A 49 -7.07 4.27 5.66
CA TYR A 49 -5.70 4.02 6.14
C TYR A 49 -4.91 5.30 6.48
N ARG A 50 -5.48 6.50 6.31
CA ARG A 50 -4.81 7.75 6.72
C ARG A 50 -4.69 7.86 8.24
N LYS A 51 -5.60 7.23 8.98
CA LYS A 51 -5.60 7.15 10.45
C LYS A 51 -4.93 5.86 10.92
N ASN A 52 -4.54 5.80 12.20
CA ASN A 52 -3.97 4.62 12.86
C ASN A 52 -2.82 3.95 12.09
N GLN A 53 -1.91 4.77 11.57
CA GLN A 53 -0.88 4.33 10.62
C GLN A 53 0.07 3.26 11.17
N ALA A 54 0.29 3.21 12.48
CA ALA A 54 1.21 2.26 13.10
C ALA A 54 0.79 0.80 12.86
N GLU A 55 -0.50 0.49 13.04
CA GLU A 55 -1.04 -0.87 12.99
C GLU A 55 -0.92 -1.47 11.59
N TRP A 56 -1.54 -0.82 10.59
CA TRP A 56 -1.55 -1.37 9.24
C TRP A 56 -0.18 -1.30 8.57
N LYS A 57 0.67 -0.30 8.86
CA LYS A 57 2.04 -0.26 8.35
C LYS A 57 2.86 -1.44 8.86
N ASN A 58 2.59 -1.90 10.08
CA ASN A 58 3.21 -3.11 10.62
C ASN A 58 2.78 -4.35 9.85
N SER A 59 1.48 -4.49 9.59
CA SER A 59 0.96 -5.59 8.77
C SER A 59 1.53 -5.58 7.36
N ILE A 60 1.73 -4.41 6.74
CA ILE A 60 2.39 -4.30 5.41
C ILE A 60 3.84 -4.81 5.47
N ARG A 61 4.64 -4.38 6.45
CA ARG A 61 6.03 -4.85 6.61
C ARG A 61 6.10 -6.35 6.82
N HIS A 62 5.18 -6.89 7.62
CA HIS A 62 5.07 -8.31 7.89
C HIS A 62 4.74 -9.12 6.62
N ASN A 63 3.75 -8.68 5.83
CA ASN A 63 3.38 -9.32 4.57
C ASN A 63 4.54 -9.31 3.56
N LEU A 64 5.26 -8.19 3.44
CA LEU A 64 6.44 -8.09 2.57
C LEU A 64 7.60 -9.00 3.00
N SER A 65 7.64 -9.44 4.26
CA SER A 65 8.72 -10.28 4.78
C SER A 65 8.37 -11.76 4.80
N LEU A 66 7.08 -12.10 4.94
CA LEU A 66 6.62 -13.49 5.01
C LEU A 66 6.21 -14.08 3.66
N ASP A 67 5.69 -13.27 2.75
CA ASP A 67 5.07 -13.76 1.53
C ASP A 67 6.11 -13.88 0.40
N GLU A 68 6.29 -15.10 -0.12
CA GLU A 68 7.20 -15.39 -1.24
C GLU A 68 6.82 -14.66 -2.53
N PHE A 69 5.60 -14.13 -2.64
CA PHE A 69 5.19 -13.28 -3.76
C PHE A 69 5.93 -11.93 -3.82
N PHE A 70 6.56 -11.48 -2.74
CA PHE A 70 7.29 -10.20 -2.70
C PHE A 70 8.80 -10.41 -2.56
N VAL A 71 9.55 -9.94 -3.56
CA VAL A 71 11.01 -10.03 -3.55
C VAL A 71 11.60 -8.67 -3.21
N LYS A 72 12.47 -8.65 -2.19
CA LYS A 72 13.29 -7.47 -1.87
C LYS A 72 14.40 -7.32 -2.89
N VAL A 73 14.40 -6.19 -3.60
CA VAL A 73 15.45 -5.82 -4.56
C VAL A 73 16.33 -4.75 -3.93
N ALA A 74 17.65 -4.86 -4.10
CA ALA A 74 18.58 -3.81 -3.69
C ALA A 74 18.31 -2.54 -4.50
N ARG A 75 18.53 -1.36 -3.88
CA ARG A 75 18.52 -0.11 -4.64
C ARG A 75 19.81 -0.05 -5.44
N ASP A 76 19.74 0.46 -6.67
CA ASP A 76 20.95 0.80 -7.40
C ASP A 76 21.67 1.93 -6.66
N ASP A 77 22.93 1.73 -6.28
CA ASP A 77 23.78 2.71 -5.59
C ASP A 77 24.04 3.99 -6.43
N LYS A 78 23.49 4.07 -7.65
CA LYS A 78 23.71 5.13 -8.62
C LYS A 78 22.56 6.13 -8.77
N GLN A 79 21.51 6.05 -7.96
CA GLN A 79 20.45 7.06 -7.93
C GLN A 79 20.39 7.73 -6.56
N PRO A 80 20.55 9.08 -6.49
CA PRO A 80 20.56 9.83 -5.23
C PRO A 80 19.22 9.77 -4.49
#